data_AF-A0A843JVR8-F1
#
_entry.id   AF-A0A843JVR8-F1
#
_cell.length_a   1.000
_cell.length_b   1.000
_cell.length_c   1.000
_cell.angle_alpha   90.00
_cell.angle_beta   90.00
_cell.angle_gamma   90.00
#
_symmetry.space_group_name_H-M   'P 1'
#
loop_
_entity.id
_entity.type
_entity.pdbx_description
1 polymer ?
#
loop_
_entity_poly.entity_id
_entity_poly.type
_entity_poly.pdbx_seq_one_letter_code
_entity_poly.pdbx_strand_id
1 'polypeptide(L)'
;PFAPWLKLYKKEFLDAHECFKFPNDLNHNDVPFHVMTFLKASKISFVPEHLYRYRIDNAGSITNNRLKKYDHIFRIIQIVEDFLLSEDYMEEFKKEFDYFKANRITYEMYGRPEEYFYLAKEELKSVDLGNGLLSNDTSFKAKTILSSDSLEEYNYKIKVNEEINSLKRENKSLADEINSLKGKNKSLMDENNSLNEKFEKSKTKNREILNSKSWKITGPLRRLRKKF
;
A
#
# COMPACT_ATOMS: atom_id res chain seq x y z
N PRO A 1 14.08 5.06 4.24
CA PRO A 1 14.00 6.51 4.53
C PRO A 1 15.41 7.11 4.56
N PHE A 2 15.64 8.19 3.79
CA PHE A 2 16.91 8.94 3.78
C PHE A 2 16.97 9.86 5.00
N ALA A 3 16.99 9.28 6.19
CA ALA A 3 16.95 10.00 7.46
C ALA A 3 18.25 9.73 8.24
N PRO A 4 19.28 10.58 8.11
CA PRO A 4 20.54 10.45 8.83
C PRO A 4 20.35 10.57 10.34
N TRP A 5 19.40 11.40 10.79
CA TRP A 5 19.06 11.63 12.19
C TRP A 5 18.47 10.41 12.91
N LEU A 6 18.16 9.32 12.17
CA LEU A 6 17.73 8.02 12.71
C LEU A 6 18.85 6.99 12.80
N LYS A 7 20.11 7.41 12.62
CA LYS A 7 21.26 6.50 12.53
C LYS A 7 22.39 6.97 13.44
N LEU A 8 23.25 6.03 13.82
CA LEU A 8 24.49 6.29 14.55
C LEU A 8 25.67 6.10 13.60
N TYR A 9 26.58 7.08 13.60
CA TYR A 9 27.79 7.06 12.79
C TYR A 9 29.00 7.16 13.69
N LYS A 10 30.08 6.44 13.36
CA LYS A 10 31.36 6.63 14.02
C LYS A 10 31.92 8.00 13.63
N LYS A 11 32.33 8.81 14.61
CA LYS A 11 32.90 10.14 14.36
C LYS A 11 34.12 10.08 13.46
N GLU A 12 35.06 9.18 13.74
CA GLU A 12 36.27 8.97 12.92
C GLU A 12 35.95 8.64 11.45
N PHE A 13 34.87 7.91 11.19
CA PHE A 13 34.42 7.60 9.83
C PHE A 13 33.91 8.86 9.13
N LEU A 14 33.18 9.71 9.86
CA LEU A 14 32.68 10.97 9.33
C LEU A 14 33.81 11.96 9.02
N ASP A 15 34.76 12.10 9.94
CA ASP A 15 35.89 13.02 9.79
C ASP A 15 36.86 12.60 8.68
N ALA A 16 36.89 11.30 8.33
CA ALA A 16 37.76 10.76 7.30
C ALA A 16 37.31 11.08 5.86
N HIS A 17 36.09 11.60 5.65
CA HIS A 17 35.53 11.82 4.31
C HIS A 17 34.94 13.23 4.18
N GLU A 18 35.62 14.09 3.42
CA GLU A 18 35.17 15.47 3.20
C GLU A 18 33.88 15.60 2.41
N CYS A 19 33.49 14.55 1.67
CA CYS A 19 32.26 14.52 0.88
C CYS A 19 30.99 14.43 1.73
N PHE A 20 31.09 14.05 3.01
CA PHE A 20 29.94 13.94 3.90
C PHE A 20 29.44 15.32 4.36
N LYS A 21 28.66 15.96 3.50
CA LYS A 21 28.10 17.29 3.74
C LYS A 21 26.61 17.31 3.47
N PHE A 22 25.90 18.12 4.24
CA PHE A 22 24.54 18.52 3.94
C PHE A 22 24.62 19.75 3.04
N PRO A 23 24.09 19.73 1.81
CA PRO A 23 24.01 20.94 1.00
C PRO A 23 23.21 22.02 1.74
N ASN A 24 23.81 23.19 1.92
CA ASN A 24 23.11 24.33 2.50
C ASN A 24 22.02 24.82 1.53
N ASP A 25 20.95 25.38 2.08
CA ASP A 25 19.83 26.02 1.35
C ASP A 25 18.96 25.12 0.45
N LEU A 26 19.28 23.83 0.32
CA LEU A 26 18.47 22.85 -0.40
C LEU A 26 17.49 22.10 0.51
N ASN A 27 16.30 21.80 -0.03
CA ASN A 27 15.39 20.85 0.61
C ASN A 27 15.92 19.45 0.32
N HIS A 28 15.62 18.47 1.20
CA HIS A 28 16.14 17.11 1.08
C HIS A 28 17.68 17.03 1.14
N ASN A 29 18.31 17.98 1.82
CA ASN A 29 19.76 18.03 2.03
C ASN A 29 20.31 16.83 2.81
N ASP A 30 19.44 16.05 3.44
CA ASP A 30 19.74 14.78 4.10
C ASP A 30 20.04 13.64 3.11
N VAL A 31 19.58 13.75 1.86
CA VAL A 31 19.73 12.72 0.84
C VAL A 31 21.20 12.50 0.43
N PRO A 32 21.97 13.53 0.02
CA PRO A 32 23.37 13.32 -0.37
C PRO A 32 24.21 12.74 0.76
N PHE A 33 24.08 13.29 1.97
CA PHE A 33 24.75 12.77 3.16
C PHE A 33 24.43 11.28 3.38
N HIS A 34 23.15 10.89 3.26
CA HIS A 34 22.76 9.49 3.44
C HIS A 34 23.38 8.58 2.37
N VAL A 35 23.31 8.95 1.09
CA VAL A 35 23.86 8.13 -0.01
C VAL A 35 25.37 7.96 0.15
N MET A 36 26.09 9.07 0.33
CA MET A 36 27.55 9.08 0.42
C MET A 36 28.04 8.27 1.62
N THR A 37 27.43 8.45 2.80
CA THR A 37 27.79 7.67 3.99
C THR A 37 27.48 6.19 3.83
N PHE A 38 26.41 5.82 3.13
CA PHE A 38 26.05 4.43 2.90
C PHE A 38 27.04 3.74 1.96
N LEU A 39 27.42 4.41 0.86
CA LEU A 39 28.33 3.85 -0.15
C LEU A 39 29.81 3.81 0.29
N LYS A 40 30.23 4.73 1.18
CA LYS A 40 31.60 4.73 1.73
C LYS A 40 31.75 3.84 2.97
N ALA A 41 30.67 3.35 3.55
CA ALA A 41 30.74 2.53 4.76
C ALA A 41 31.25 1.11 4.45
N SER A 42 32.38 0.72 5.04
CA SER A 42 32.90 -0.64 4.93
C SER A 42 32.08 -1.68 5.72
N LYS A 43 31.31 -1.23 6.72
CA LYS A 43 30.43 -2.08 7.52
C LYS A 43 29.19 -1.31 7.95
N ILE A 44 28.03 -1.91 7.72
CA ILE A 44 26.73 -1.42 8.18
C ILE A 44 26.13 -2.48 9.10
N SER A 45 25.47 -2.06 10.18
CA SER A 45 24.81 -2.96 11.13
C SER A 45 23.40 -2.46 11.43
N PHE A 46 22.47 -3.40 11.59
CA PHE A 46 21.07 -3.14 11.88
C PHE A 46 20.72 -3.71 13.25
N VAL A 47 20.07 -2.90 14.09
CA VAL A 47 19.61 -3.29 15.42
C VAL A 47 18.08 -3.31 15.39
N PRO A 48 17.43 -4.50 15.46
CA PRO A 48 15.97 -4.62 15.39
C PRO A 48 15.29 -4.28 16.73
N GLU A 49 15.76 -3.24 17.43
CA GLU A 49 15.23 -2.82 18.73
C GLU A 49 14.78 -1.35 18.69
N HIS A 50 13.73 -1.03 19.46
CA HIS A 50 13.19 0.32 19.57
C HIS A 50 13.98 1.15 20.59
N LEU A 51 15.15 1.64 20.18
CA LEU A 51 16.09 2.33 21.06
C LEU A 51 15.88 3.85 21.18
N TYR A 52 14.86 4.41 20.52
CA TYR A 52 14.58 5.85 20.55
C TYR A 52 13.07 6.13 20.48
N ARG A 53 12.68 7.32 20.94
CA ARG A 53 11.32 7.86 20.78
C ARG A 53 11.35 9.02 19.80
N TYR A 54 10.58 8.91 18.72
CA TYR A 54 10.42 10.00 17.78
C TYR A 54 9.59 11.12 18.39
N ARG A 55 10.03 12.37 18.25
CA ARG A 55 9.26 13.56 18.66
C ARG A 55 8.47 14.07 17.46
N ILE A 56 7.17 14.19 17.62
CA ILE A 56 6.23 14.78 16.66
C ILE A 56 5.79 16.14 17.26
N ASP A 57 5.37 17.10 16.43
CA ASP A 57 4.84 18.43 16.82
C ASP A 57 5.84 19.52 17.24
N ASN A 58 6.79 19.84 16.35
CA ASN A 58 7.51 21.12 16.42
C ASN A 58 6.86 22.15 15.48
N ALA A 59 6.39 23.27 16.02
CA ALA A 59 5.74 24.37 15.28
C ALA A 59 6.62 25.00 14.18
N GLY A 60 7.94 24.79 14.21
CA GLY A 60 8.90 25.24 13.20
C GLY A 60 9.21 24.21 12.09
N SER A 61 8.37 23.19 11.89
CA SER A 61 8.63 22.12 10.92
C SER A 61 8.81 22.65 9.48
N ILE A 62 9.93 22.28 8.86
CA ILE A 62 10.37 22.70 7.51
C ILE A 62 9.39 22.23 6.40
N THR A 63 8.50 21.28 6.71
CA THR A 63 7.52 20.71 5.77
C THR A 63 6.57 21.75 5.15
N ASN A 64 6.43 22.94 5.75
CA ASN A 64 5.52 24.00 5.28
C ASN A 64 5.98 24.74 4.00
N ASN A 65 7.23 24.60 3.55
CA ASN A 65 7.74 25.29 2.35
C ASN A 65 8.05 24.37 1.16
N ARG A 66 7.68 23.08 1.24
CA ARG A 66 7.99 22.07 0.21
C ARG A 66 7.45 22.45 -1.17
N LEU A 67 6.32 23.16 -1.25
CA LEU A 67 5.69 23.58 -2.51
C LEU A 67 6.45 24.69 -3.26
N LYS A 68 7.17 25.56 -2.55
CA LYS A 68 7.83 26.75 -3.14
C LYS A 68 9.20 26.49 -3.75
N LYS A 69 9.88 25.42 -3.31
CA LYS A 69 11.25 25.05 -3.71
C LYS A 69 11.27 23.68 -4.38
N TYR A 70 10.43 23.51 -5.40
CA TYR A 70 10.22 22.22 -6.06
C TYR A 70 11.41 21.78 -6.91
N ASP A 71 12.21 22.71 -7.41
CA ASP A 71 13.38 22.45 -8.25
C ASP A 71 14.56 21.86 -7.46
N HIS A 72 14.54 22.02 -6.13
CA HIS A 72 15.61 21.52 -5.25
C HIS A 72 15.81 20.02 -5.36
N ILE A 73 14.76 19.23 -5.64
CA ILE A 73 14.91 17.78 -5.80
C ILE A 73 15.79 17.41 -6.99
N PHE A 74 15.70 18.16 -8.10
CA PHE A 74 16.53 17.92 -9.28
C PHE A 74 17.99 18.24 -8.98
N ARG A 75 18.26 19.31 -8.24
CA ARG A 75 19.62 19.62 -7.75
C ARG A 75 20.17 18.54 -6.82
N ILE A 76 19.33 17.97 -5.95
CA ILE A 76 19.73 16.86 -5.09
C ILE A 76 20.03 15.60 -5.89
N ILE A 77 19.23 15.30 -6.92
CA ILE A 77 19.49 14.19 -7.85
C ILE A 77 20.83 14.41 -8.55
N GLN A 78 21.10 15.60 -9.06
CA GLN A 78 22.36 15.95 -9.70
C GLN A 78 23.57 15.75 -8.76
N ILE A 79 23.48 16.20 -7.51
CA ILE A 79 24.56 16.01 -6.53
C ILE A 79 24.86 14.52 -6.30
N VAL A 80 23.82 13.68 -6.25
CA VAL A 80 24.00 12.23 -6.12
C VAL A 80 24.59 11.63 -7.40
N GLU A 81 24.13 12.06 -8.57
CA GLU A 81 24.62 11.63 -9.88
C GLU A 81 26.11 11.95 -10.05
N ASP A 82 26.51 13.18 -9.77
CA ASP A 82 27.90 13.66 -9.82
C ASP A 82 28.80 12.88 -8.86
N PHE A 83 28.30 12.58 -7.66
CA PHE A 83 29.02 11.74 -6.69
C PHE A 83 29.23 10.32 -7.24
N LEU A 84 28.19 9.69 -7.77
CA LEU A 84 28.29 8.34 -8.32
C LEU A 84 29.23 8.28 -9.53
N LEU A 85 29.24 9.30 -10.38
CA LEU A 85 30.16 9.39 -11.52
C LEU A 85 31.60 9.65 -11.08
N SER A 86 31.82 10.58 -10.14
CA SER A 86 33.18 10.92 -9.68
C SER A 86 33.86 9.80 -8.88
N GLU A 87 33.08 8.93 -8.25
CA GLU A 87 33.58 7.77 -7.48
C GLU A 87 33.53 6.46 -8.27
N ASP A 88 33.19 6.50 -9.57
CA ASP A 88 33.08 5.33 -10.45
C ASP A 88 32.05 4.28 -9.96
N TYR A 89 31.01 4.74 -9.27
CA TYR A 89 29.91 3.92 -8.73
C TYR A 89 28.69 3.86 -9.65
N MET A 90 28.61 4.71 -10.67
CA MET A 90 27.42 4.80 -11.52
C MET A 90 27.11 3.49 -12.24
N GLU A 91 28.13 2.78 -12.75
CA GLU A 91 27.91 1.51 -13.45
C GLU A 91 27.33 0.45 -12.52
N GLU A 92 27.92 0.30 -11.32
CA GLU A 92 27.48 -0.67 -10.31
C GLU A 92 26.06 -0.38 -9.79
N PHE A 93 25.77 0.90 -9.50
CA PHE A 93 24.53 1.32 -8.82
C PHE A 93 23.49 1.94 -9.76
N LYS A 94 23.60 1.75 -11.08
CA LYS A 94 22.70 2.38 -12.07
C LYS A 94 21.23 2.08 -11.78
N LYS A 95 20.90 0.83 -11.42
CA LYS A 95 19.51 0.41 -11.16
C LYS A 95 18.95 1.09 -9.91
N GLU A 96 19.73 1.15 -8.84
CA GLU A 96 19.39 1.81 -7.59
C GLU A 96 19.26 3.32 -7.78
N PHE A 97 20.12 3.91 -8.60
CA PHE A 97 20.04 5.32 -8.96
C PHE A 97 18.78 5.62 -9.78
N ASP A 98 18.45 4.79 -10.77
CA ASP A 98 17.20 4.90 -11.55
C ASP A 98 15.97 4.75 -10.66
N TYR A 99 16.00 3.79 -9.74
CA TYR A 99 14.96 3.64 -8.73
C TYR A 99 14.81 4.90 -7.87
N PHE A 100 15.93 5.42 -7.35
CA PHE A 100 15.96 6.62 -6.53
C PHE A 100 15.39 7.83 -7.29
N LYS A 101 15.87 8.07 -8.51
CA LYS A 101 15.47 9.18 -9.37
C LYS A 101 13.96 9.13 -9.67
N ALA A 102 13.46 7.99 -10.14
CA ALA A 102 12.03 7.81 -10.42
C ALA A 102 11.15 7.92 -9.18
N ASN A 103 11.55 7.29 -8.06
CA ASN A 103 10.78 7.32 -6.83
C ASN A 103 10.66 8.75 -6.28
N ARG A 104 11.77 9.51 -6.29
CA ARG A 104 11.75 10.90 -5.82
C ARG A 104 10.90 11.79 -6.70
N ILE A 105 11.12 11.75 -8.01
CA ILE A 105 10.39 12.61 -8.96
C ILE A 105 8.88 12.37 -8.87
N THR A 106 8.45 11.11 -8.89
CA THR A 106 7.03 10.74 -8.87
C THR A 106 6.36 11.01 -7.52
N TYR A 107 7.08 10.83 -6.40
CA TYR A 107 6.58 11.14 -5.06
C TYR A 107 6.33 12.64 -4.84
N GLU A 108 7.18 13.47 -5.42
CA GLU A 108 7.09 14.93 -5.30
C GLU A 108 6.02 15.54 -6.22
N MET A 109 5.52 14.82 -7.24
CA MET A 109 4.66 15.35 -8.32
C MET A 109 3.32 15.96 -7.86
N TYR A 110 2.75 15.50 -6.74
CA TYR A 110 1.45 15.98 -6.28
C TYR A 110 1.48 17.46 -5.89
N GLY A 111 0.57 18.26 -6.45
CA GLY A 111 0.46 19.69 -6.16
C GLY A 111 1.59 20.54 -6.74
N ARG A 112 2.35 20.01 -7.71
CA ARG A 112 3.44 20.72 -8.37
C ARG A 112 2.97 21.55 -9.56
N PRO A 113 3.66 22.65 -9.87
CA PRO A 113 3.35 23.45 -11.05
C PRO A 113 3.77 22.73 -12.33
N GLU A 114 3.31 23.25 -13.47
CA GLU A 114 3.58 22.70 -14.80
C GLU A 114 5.08 22.65 -15.12
N GLU A 115 5.86 23.64 -14.68
CA GLU A 115 7.32 23.65 -14.81
C GLU A 115 7.97 22.37 -14.26
N TYR A 116 7.50 21.90 -13.10
CA TYR A 116 8.02 20.68 -12.48
C TYR A 116 7.69 19.45 -13.32
N PHE A 117 6.52 19.42 -13.95
CA PHE A 117 6.11 18.32 -14.82
C PHE A 117 7.07 18.16 -16.02
N TYR A 118 7.45 19.27 -16.67
CA TYR A 118 8.39 19.21 -17.79
C TYR A 118 9.80 18.83 -17.34
N LEU A 119 10.29 19.38 -16.23
CA LEU A 119 11.58 18.96 -15.66
C LEU A 119 11.59 17.46 -15.32
N ALA A 120 10.54 16.97 -14.66
CA ALA A 120 10.37 15.56 -14.37
C ALA A 120 10.35 14.70 -15.63
N LYS A 121 9.66 15.16 -16.68
CA LYS A 121 9.59 14.44 -17.96
C LYS A 121 10.96 14.32 -18.61
N GLU A 122 11.76 15.39 -18.61
CA GLU A 122 13.14 15.34 -19.13
C GLU A 122 14.02 14.38 -18.34
N GLU A 123 14.03 14.49 -17.02
CA GLU A 123 14.87 13.65 -16.14
C GLU A 123 14.55 12.15 -16.28
N LEU A 124 13.25 11.82 -16.39
CA LEU A 124 12.78 10.44 -16.48
C LEU A 124 13.10 9.76 -17.83
N LYS A 125 13.49 10.50 -18.88
CA LYS A 125 13.90 9.89 -20.17
C LYS A 125 15.12 8.99 -20.04
N SER A 126 16.00 9.31 -19.09
CA SER A 126 17.27 8.60 -18.85
C SER A 126 17.13 7.36 -17.94
N VAL A 127 15.93 7.13 -17.39
CA VAL A 127 15.68 6.11 -16.37
C VAL A 127 15.21 4.81 -17.01
N ASP A 128 15.84 3.69 -16.64
CA ASP A 128 15.32 2.37 -17.00
C ASP A 128 14.11 1.99 -16.11
N LEU A 129 12.90 2.22 -16.64
CA LEU A 129 11.65 1.87 -15.97
C LEU A 129 11.37 0.35 -15.93
N GLY A 130 12.19 -0.46 -16.60
CA GLY A 130 12.12 -1.93 -16.63
C GLY A 130 13.10 -2.62 -15.70
N ASN A 131 13.87 -1.88 -14.89
CA ASN A 131 15.00 -2.41 -14.12
C ASN A 131 14.64 -3.40 -12.98
N GLY A 132 13.35 -3.58 -12.68
CA GLY A 132 12.83 -4.53 -11.71
C GLY A 132 12.80 -4.04 -10.25
N LEU A 133 13.39 -2.88 -9.94
CA LEU A 133 13.38 -2.31 -8.58
C LEU A 133 12.17 -1.40 -8.31
N LEU A 134 11.57 -0.84 -9.36
CA LEU A 134 10.45 0.09 -9.24
C LEU A 134 9.17 -0.62 -8.79
N SER A 135 8.45 0.03 -7.86
CA SER A 135 7.08 -0.39 -7.53
C SER A 135 6.15 -0.20 -8.72
N ASN A 136 5.07 -0.97 -8.78
CA ASN A 136 4.04 -0.82 -9.82
C ASN A 136 3.49 0.61 -9.88
N ASP A 137 3.29 1.26 -8.72
CA ASP A 137 2.81 2.64 -8.63
C ASP A 137 3.84 3.64 -9.18
N THR A 138 5.10 3.53 -8.79
CA THR A 138 6.19 4.39 -9.28
C THR A 138 6.38 4.22 -10.79
N SER A 139 6.43 2.98 -11.29
CA SER A 139 6.52 2.68 -12.72
C SER A 139 5.31 3.26 -13.47
N PHE A 140 4.09 3.08 -12.94
CA PHE A 140 2.90 3.66 -13.55
C PHE A 140 3.02 5.18 -13.66
N LYS A 141 3.28 5.89 -12.55
CA LYS A 141 3.41 7.35 -12.52
C LYS A 141 4.50 7.86 -13.47
N ALA A 142 5.68 7.24 -13.46
CA ALA A 142 6.77 7.62 -14.36
C ALA A 142 6.38 7.44 -15.84
N LYS A 143 5.76 6.31 -16.20
CA LYS A 143 5.24 6.08 -17.55
C LYS A 143 4.15 7.09 -17.92
N THR A 144 3.26 7.41 -16.98
CA THR A 144 2.22 8.43 -17.20
C THR A 144 2.84 9.79 -17.50
N ILE A 145 3.85 10.23 -16.73
CA ILE A 145 4.57 11.49 -16.97
C ILE A 145 5.17 11.51 -18.38
N LEU A 146 5.88 10.45 -18.76
CA LEU A 146 6.51 10.36 -20.08
C LEU A 146 5.48 10.37 -21.22
N SER A 147 4.33 9.73 -21.02
CA SER A 147 3.27 9.58 -22.04
C SER A 147 2.28 10.73 -22.14
N SER A 148 2.24 11.64 -21.16
CA SER A 148 1.31 12.77 -21.15
C SER A 148 1.97 14.00 -21.75
N ASP A 149 1.20 14.79 -22.50
CA ASP A 149 1.67 16.02 -23.13
C ASP A 149 1.63 17.22 -22.18
N SER A 150 0.73 17.19 -21.19
CA SER A 150 0.59 18.25 -20.19
C SER A 150 0.40 17.72 -18.76
N LEU A 151 0.59 18.61 -17.77
CA LEU A 151 0.30 18.32 -16.36
C LEU A 151 -1.19 18.01 -16.15
N GLU A 152 -2.09 18.67 -16.89
CA GLU A 152 -3.53 18.43 -16.81
C GLU A 152 -3.87 17.00 -17.24
N GLU A 153 -3.32 16.55 -18.37
CA GLU A 153 -3.53 15.19 -18.87
C GLU A 153 -2.95 14.15 -17.91
N TYR A 154 -1.75 14.40 -17.38
CA TYR A 154 -1.16 13.57 -16.33
C TYR A 154 -2.11 13.44 -15.12
N ASN A 155 -2.58 14.56 -14.57
CA ASN A 155 -3.46 14.58 -13.41
C ASN A 155 -4.77 13.82 -13.68
N TYR A 156 -5.34 13.97 -14.87
CA TYR A 156 -6.52 13.22 -15.29
C TYR A 156 -6.27 11.71 -15.29
N LYS A 157 -5.17 11.25 -15.91
CA LYS A 157 -4.80 9.82 -15.94
C LYS A 157 -4.55 9.24 -14.54
N ILE A 158 -3.92 10.00 -13.64
CA ILE A 158 -3.73 9.59 -12.24
C ILE A 158 -5.08 9.40 -11.55
N LYS A 159 -5.98 10.39 -11.66
CA LYS A 159 -7.31 10.33 -11.05
C LYS A 159 -8.12 9.14 -11.55
N VAL A 160 -8.13 8.89 -12.86
CA VAL A 160 -8.82 7.73 -13.46
C VAL A 160 -8.24 6.42 -12.93
N ASN A 161 -6.92 6.31 -12.80
CA ASN A 161 -6.30 5.10 -12.26
C ASN A 161 -6.62 4.87 -10.77
N GLU A 162 -6.70 5.93 -9.96
CA GLU A 162 -7.14 5.85 -8.57
C GLU A 162 -8.58 5.33 -8.46
N GLU A 163 -9.46 5.84 -9.31
CA GLU A 163 -10.87 5.40 -9.39
C GLU A 163 -10.98 3.93 -9.82
N ILE A 164 -10.25 3.52 -10.87
CA ILE A 164 -10.17 2.13 -11.30
C ILE A 164 -9.71 1.22 -10.15
N ASN A 165 -8.69 1.63 -9.40
CA ASN A 165 -8.18 0.84 -8.27
C ASN A 165 -9.16 0.79 -7.10
N SER A 166 -9.94 1.86 -6.87
CA SER A 166 -11.04 1.84 -5.92
C SER A 166 -12.12 0.82 -6.32
N LEU A 167 -12.60 0.89 -7.56
CA LEU A 167 -13.61 -0.02 -8.09
C LEU A 167 -13.14 -1.48 -8.10
N LYS A 168 -11.86 -1.74 -8.40
CA LYS A 168 -11.28 -3.10 -8.31
C LYS A 168 -11.34 -3.66 -6.89
N ARG A 169 -11.08 -2.84 -5.87
CA ARG A 169 -11.14 -3.26 -4.46
C ARG A 169 -12.58 -3.54 -4.04
N GLU A 170 -13.52 -2.68 -4.44
CA GLU A 170 -14.94 -2.87 -4.16
C GLU A 170 -15.48 -4.14 -4.82
N ASN A 171 -15.18 -4.35 -6.11
CA ASN A 171 -15.58 -5.57 -6.83
C ASN A 171 -15.04 -6.84 -6.18
N LYS A 172 -13.80 -6.81 -5.67
CA LYS A 172 -13.24 -7.94 -4.93
C LYS A 172 -14.03 -8.19 -3.63
N SER A 173 -14.32 -7.15 -2.87
CA SER A 173 -15.10 -7.26 -1.63
C SER A 173 -16.49 -7.85 -1.89
N LEU A 174 -17.18 -7.38 -2.93
CA LEU A 174 -18.50 -7.90 -3.33
C LEU A 174 -18.42 -9.36 -3.77
N ALA A 175 -17.37 -9.75 -4.49
CA ALA A 175 -17.15 -11.15 -4.89
C ALA A 175 -16.95 -12.07 -3.67
N ASP A 176 -16.17 -11.62 -2.68
CA ASP A 176 -15.95 -12.34 -1.43
C ASP A 176 -17.26 -12.47 -0.62
N GLU A 177 -18.07 -11.42 -0.57
CA GLU A 177 -19.39 -11.43 0.07
C GLU A 177 -20.36 -12.40 -0.61
N ILE A 178 -20.43 -12.38 -1.94
CA ILE A 178 -21.26 -13.31 -2.73
C ILE A 178 -20.87 -14.77 -2.43
N ASN A 179 -19.58 -15.06 -2.34
CA ASN A 179 -19.10 -16.41 -2.02
C ASN A 179 -19.50 -16.83 -0.60
N SER A 180 -19.40 -15.93 0.37
CA SER A 180 -19.86 -16.15 1.75
C SER A 180 -21.36 -16.43 1.83
N LEU A 181 -22.19 -15.61 1.16
CA LEU A 181 -23.64 -15.77 1.12
C LEU A 181 -24.06 -17.07 0.42
N LYS A 182 -23.39 -17.46 -0.66
CA LYS A 182 -23.61 -18.76 -1.32
C LYS A 182 -23.36 -19.93 -0.35
N GLY A 183 -22.29 -19.87 0.43
CA GLY A 183 -21.98 -20.87 1.46
C GLY A 183 -23.08 -20.96 2.53
N LYS A 184 -23.52 -19.81 3.05
CA LYS A 184 -24.62 -19.74 4.04
C LYS A 184 -25.93 -20.29 3.50
N ASN A 185 -26.31 -19.90 2.28
CA ASN A 185 -27.54 -20.38 1.64
C ASN A 185 -27.53 -21.90 1.45
N LYS A 186 -26.37 -22.48 1.08
CA LYS A 186 -26.23 -23.95 0.98
C LYS A 186 -26.48 -24.62 2.33
N SER A 187 -25.85 -24.13 3.40
CA SER A 187 -26.05 -24.67 4.75
C SER A 187 -27.51 -24.59 5.21
N LEU A 188 -28.18 -23.45 4.95
CA LEU A 188 -29.60 -23.28 5.28
C LEU A 188 -30.49 -24.22 4.48
N MET A 189 -30.15 -24.47 3.21
CA MET A 189 -30.90 -25.41 2.37
C MET A 189 -30.77 -26.85 2.88
N ASP A 190 -29.56 -27.26 3.29
CA ASP A 190 -29.31 -28.56 3.89
C ASP A 190 -30.07 -28.73 5.22
N GLU A 191 -30.08 -27.69 6.06
CA GLU A 191 -30.83 -27.68 7.32
C GLU A 191 -32.34 -27.78 7.08
N ASN A 192 -32.88 -26.99 6.15
CA ASN A 192 -34.29 -26.98 5.82
C ASN A 192 -34.76 -28.34 5.27
N ASN A 193 -33.94 -28.98 4.43
CA ASN A 193 -34.19 -30.35 3.96
C ASN A 193 -34.24 -31.35 5.12
N SER A 194 -33.28 -31.29 6.06
CA SER A 194 -33.27 -32.17 7.25
C SER A 194 -34.49 -31.95 8.14
N LEU A 195 -34.90 -30.70 8.35
CA LEU A 195 -36.09 -30.36 9.13
C LEU A 195 -37.37 -30.87 8.46
N ASN A 196 -37.50 -30.73 7.14
CA ASN A 196 -38.63 -31.27 6.38
C ASN A 196 -38.73 -32.80 6.49
N GLU A 197 -37.61 -33.52 6.40
CA GLU A 197 -37.60 -34.97 6.62
C GLU A 197 -38.07 -35.35 8.03
N LYS A 198 -37.59 -34.64 9.07
CA LYS A 198 -38.02 -34.85 10.46
C LYS A 198 -39.50 -34.54 10.63
N PHE A 199 -39.99 -33.48 10.00
CA PHE A 199 -41.40 -33.08 10.03
C PHE A 199 -42.31 -34.15 9.41
N GLU A 200 -41.99 -34.67 8.22
CA GLU A 200 -42.78 -35.71 7.55
C GLU A 200 -42.74 -37.05 8.31
N LYS A 201 -41.60 -37.42 8.92
CA LYS A 201 -41.54 -38.56 9.84
C LYS A 201 -42.47 -38.39 11.04
N SER A 202 -42.49 -37.21 11.65
CA SER A 202 -43.37 -36.91 12.80
C SER A 202 -44.85 -36.96 12.41
N LYS A 203 -45.21 -36.40 11.25
CA LYS A 203 -46.56 -36.43 10.70
C LYS A 203 -47.06 -37.85 10.43
N THR A 204 -46.18 -38.70 9.89
CA THR A 204 -46.46 -40.13 9.67
C THR A 204 -46.71 -40.85 11.00
N LYS A 205 -45.83 -40.70 12.00
CA LYS A 205 -46.02 -41.25 13.35
C LYS A 205 -47.32 -40.79 14.00
N ASN A 206 -47.65 -39.49 13.89
CA ASN A 206 -48.92 -38.96 14.41
C ASN A 206 -50.13 -39.62 13.74
N ARG A 207 -50.10 -39.83 12.42
CA ARG A 207 -51.16 -40.56 11.70
C ARG A 207 -51.28 -42.01 12.20
N GLU A 208 -50.17 -42.71 12.42
CA GLU A 208 -50.17 -44.08 12.97
C GLU A 208 -50.78 -44.14 14.37
N ILE A 209 -50.39 -43.22 15.26
CA ILE A 209 -50.92 -43.12 16.63
C ILE A 209 -52.44 -42.89 16.60
N LEU A 210 -52.89 -41.89 15.81
CA LEU A 210 -54.32 -41.56 15.68
C LEU A 210 -55.15 -42.74 15.15
N ASN A 211 -54.56 -43.57 14.29
CA ASN A 211 -55.22 -44.73 13.70
C ASN A 211 -55.15 -46.00 14.55
N SER A 212 -54.34 -46.01 15.62
CA SER A 212 -54.16 -47.15 16.51
C SER A 212 -55.42 -47.52 17.29
N LYS A 213 -55.58 -48.81 17.61
CA LYS A 213 -56.72 -49.31 18.41
C LYS A 213 -56.79 -48.64 19.78
N SER A 214 -55.65 -48.48 20.46
CA SER A 214 -55.56 -47.84 21.78
C SER A 214 -56.06 -46.39 21.75
N TRP A 215 -55.68 -45.60 20.73
CA TRP A 215 -56.14 -44.22 20.60
C TRP A 215 -57.65 -44.13 20.30
N LYS A 216 -58.17 -45.01 19.42
CA LYS A 216 -59.60 -45.07 19.09
C LYS A 216 -60.48 -45.46 20.28
N ILE A 217 -60.02 -46.37 21.14
CA ILE A 217 -60.73 -46.80 22.35
C ILE A 217 -60.68 -45.73 23.45
N THR A 218 -59.53 -45.08 23.64
CA THR A 218 -59.36 -44.09 24.73
C THR A 218 -59.86 -42.68 24.35
N GLY A 219 -60.11 -42.41 23.07
CA GLY A 219 -60.59 -41.11 22.57
C GLY A 219 -61.91 -40.63 23.19
N PRO A 220 -62.99 -41.44 23.19
CA PRO A 220 -64.25 -41.10 23.85
C PRO A 220 -64.11 -40.82 25.35
N LEU A 221 -63.32 -41.64 26.06
CA LEU A 221 -63.04 -41.51 27.50
C LEU A 221 -62.33 -40.19 27.84
N ARG A 222 -61.39 -39.72 26.99
CA ARG A 222 -60.72 -38.44 27.19
C ARG A 222 -61.62 -37.23 26.94
N ARG A 223 -62.61 -37.34 26.04
CA ARG A 223 -63.60 -36.27 25.83
C ARG A 223 -64.55 -36.13 27.02
N LEU A 224 -64.92 -37.25 27.65
CA LEU A 224 -65.71 -37.24 28.88
C LEU A 224 -64.95 -36.58 30.03
N ARG A 225 -63.65 -36.86 30.20
CA ARG A 225 -62.80 -36.25 31.23
C ARG A 225 -62.62 -34.73 31.12
N LYS A 226 -62.87 -34.11 29.96
CA LYS A 226 -62.83 -32.65 29.79
C LYS A 226 -64.15 -31.94 30.10
N LYS A 227 -65.24 -32.70 30.32
CA LYS A 227 -66.58 -32.18 30.62
C LYS A 227 -66.94 -32.23 32.13
N PHE A 228 -66.07 -32.84 32.94
CA PHE A 228 -66.09 -32.81 34.40
C PHE A 228 -64.83 -32.10 34.87
#